data_AF-W4F6V9-F1
#
_entry.id   AF-W4F6V9-F1
#
_cell.length_a   1.000
_cell.length_b   1.000
_cell.length_c   1.000
_cell.angle_alpha   90.00
_cell.angle_beta   90.00
_cell.angle_gamma   90.00
#
_symmetry.space_group_name_H-M   'P 1'
#
loop_
_entity.id
_entity.type
_entity.pdbx_description
1 polymer ?
#
loop_
_entity_poly.entity_id
_entity_poly.type
_entity_poly.pdbx_seq_one_letter_code
_entity_poly.pdbx_strand_id
1 'polypeptide(L)' 'MVGPGSAIIIGTVALLIFGPKKLPELGKAMGSTLREFKNATKGLAEDEEDTKKVVDVKKEEK' A
#
# COMPACT_ATOMS: atom_id res chain seq x y z
N MET A 1 -27.95 -2.50 7.67
CA MET A 1 -26.63 -2.34 8.30
C MET A 1 -25.86 -3.64 8.10
N VAL A 2 -24.72 -3.59 7.41
CA VAL A 2 -23.84 -4.76 7.18
C VAL A 2 -23.04 -4.95 8.47
N GLY A 3 -23.43 -5.93 9.29
CA GLY A 3 -22.76 -6.23 10.56
C GLY A 3 -21.61 -7.23 10.39
N PRO A 4 -20.74 -7.40 11.40
CA PRO A 4 -19.61 -8.33 11.36
C PRO A 4 -19.99 -9.75 10.92
N GLY A 5 -21.20 -10.22 11.27
CA GLY A 5 -21.71 -11.53 10.86
C GLY A 5 -21.86 -11.71 9.35
N SER A 6 -22.24 -10.65 8.62
CA SER A 6 -22.37 -10.73 7.16
C SER A 6 -21.02 -10.83 6.44
N ALA A 7 -19.98 -10.17 6.96
CA ALA A 7 -18.62 -10.30 6.46
C ALA A 7 -18.06 -11.73 6.68
N ILE A 8 -18.37 -12.35 7.82
CA ILE A 8 -17.96 -13.73 8.10
C ILE A 8 -18.57 -14.71 7.08
N ILE A 9 -19.86 -14.59 6.77
CA ILE A 9 -20.52 -15.48 5.81
C ILE A 9 -19.88 -15.37 4.42
N ILE A 10 -19.64 -14.14 3.95
CA ILE A 10 -18.98 -13.90 2.65
C ILE A 10 -17.55 -14.45 2.67
N GLY A 11 -16.83 -14.22 3.77
CA GLY A 11 -15.50 -14.76 3.99
C GLY A 11 -15.49 -16.29 3.92
N THR A 12 -16.43 -16.97 4.56
CA THR A 12 -16.54 -18.45 4.52
C THR A 12 -16.81 -18.97 3.11
N VAL A 13 -17.72 -18.36 2.34
CA VAL A 13 -17.97 -18.77 0.95
C VAL A 13 -16.74 -18.54 0.07
N ALA A 14 -16.08 -17.40 0.21
CA ALA A 14 -14.83 -17.11 -0.51
C ALA A 14 -13.73 -18.12 -0.12
N LEU A 15 -13.63 -18.48 1.16
CA LEU A 15 -12.70 -19.48 1.67
C LEU A 15 -12.98 -20.90 1.15
N LEU A 16 -14.23 -21.25 0.84
CA LEU A 16 -14.54 -22.54 0.20
C LEU A 16 -14.09 -22.59 -1.26
N ILE A 17 -14.20 -21.46 -1.98
CA ILE A 17 -13.78 -21.36 -3.39
C ILE A 17 -12.26 -21.26 -3.52
N PHE A 18 -11.64 -20.34 -2.76
CA PHE A 18 -10.21 -20.07 -2.84
C PHE A 18 -9.37 -20.95 -1.91
N GLY A 19 -9.93 -21.43 -0.80
CA GLY A 19 -9.22 -22.18 0.23
C GLY A 19 -8.57 -21.29 1.31
N PRO A 20 -8.58 -21.71 2.59
CA PRO A 20 -8.01 -20.92 3.70
C PRO A 20 -6.50 -20.74 3.64
N LYS A 21 -5.80 -21.60 2.90
CA LYS A 21 -4.35 -21.46 2.70
C LYS A 21 -4.00 -20.42 1.63
N LYS A 22 -4.92 -20.08 0.71
CA LYS A 22 -4.65 -19.14 -0.39
C LYS A 22 -4.72 -17.68 0.02
N LEU A 23 -5.61 -17.31 0.94
CA LEU A 23 -5.66 -15.93 1.46
C LEU A 23 -4.33 -15.47 2.09
N PRO A 24 -3.67 -16.22 2.99
CA PRO A 24 -2.39 -15.79 3.56
C PRO A 24 -1.25 -15.84 2.54
N GLU A 25 -1.29 -16.74 1.56
CA GLU A 25 -0.31 -16.82 0.46
C GLU A 25 -0.40 -15.57 -0.44
N LEU A 26 -1.63 -15.21 -0.86
CA LEU A 26 -1.92 -13.99 -1.62
C LEU A 26 -1.55 -12.72 -0.84
N GLY A 27 -1.89 -12.66 0.45
CA GLY A 27 -1.56 -11.52 1.30
C GLY A 27 -0.05 -11.32 1.45
N LYS A 28 0.72 -12.41 1.57
CA LYS A 28 2.19 -12.34 1.60
C LYS A 28 2.76 -11.84 0.27
N ALA A 29 2.27 -12.36 -0.86
CA ALA A 29 2.72 -11.94 -2.18
C ALA A 29 2.40 -10.46 -2.44
N MET A 30 1.14 -10.04 -2.25
CA MET A 30 0.73 -8.65 -2.42
C MET A 30 1.42 -7.72 -1.41
N GLY A 31 1.63 -8.17 -0.17
CA GLY A 31 2.32 -7.41 0.86
C GLY A 31 3.77 -7.10 0.50
N SER A 32 4.49 -8.08 -0.07
CA SER A 32 5.84 -7.86 -0.59
C SER A 32 5.85 -6.84 -1.73
N THR A 33 4.93 -6.95 -2.70
CA THR A 33 4.78 -5.98 -3.79
C THR A 33 4.46 -4.58 -3.28
N LEU A 34 3.51 -4.44 -2.35
CA LEU A 34 3.14 -3.15 -1.76
C LEU A 34 4.31 -2.54 -0.97
N ARG A 35 5.12 -3.36 -0.31
CA ARG A 35 6.32 -2.91 0.42
C ARG A 35 7.39 -2.39 -0.54
N GLU A 36 7.66 -3.11 -1.63
CA GLU A 36 8.59 -2.65 -2.68
C GLU A 36 8.07 -1.39 -3.36
N PHE A 37 6.78 -1.35 -3.71
CA PHE A 37 6.13 -0.17 -4.28
C PHE A 37 6.27 1.05 -3.35
N LYS A 38 5.97 0.89 -2.06
CA LYS A 38 6.16 1.96 -1.05
C LYS A 38 7.59 2.46 -1.02
N ASN A 39 8.59 1.56 -1.03
CA ASN A 39 9.99 1.95 -0.98
C ASN A 39 10.41 2.71 -2.25
N ALA A 40 9.97 2.25 -3.42
CA ALA A 40 10.22 2.92 -4.69
C ALA A 40 9.58 4.31 -4.72
N THR A 41 8.31 4.43 -4.32
CA THR A 41 7.62 5.72 -4.25
C THR A 41 8.25 6.67 -3.23
N LYS A 42 8.75 6.16 -2.09
CA LYS A 42 9.40 7.00 -1.08
C LYS A 42 10.68 7.64 -1.62
N GLY A 43 11.51 6.88 -2.35
CA GLY A 43 12.71 7.43 -2.98
C GLY A 43 12.39 8.53 -4.01
N LEU A 44 11.32 8.37 -4.79
CA LEU A 44 10.87 9.38 -5.75
C LEU A 44 10.32 10.64 -5.06
N ALA A 45 9.57 10.47 -3.97
CA ALA A 45 9.03 11.58 -3.20
C ALA A 45 10.13 12.39 -2.49
N GLU A 46 11.15 11.72 -1.96
CA GLU A 46 12.30 12.37 -1.31
C GLU A 46 13.12 13.20 -2.33
N ASP A 47 13.32 12.71 -3.55
CA ASP A 47 14.00 13.45 -4.64
C ASP A 47 13.23 14.73 -5.07
N GLU A 48 11.90 14.71 -5.01
CA GLU A 48 11.06 15.90 -5.24
C GLU A 48 11.14 16.92 -4.09
N GLU A 49 11.27 16.46 -2.84
CA GLU A 49 11.39 17.33 -1.66
C GLU A 49 12.77 18.03 -1.58
N ASP A 50 13.84 17.32 -1.93
CA ASP A 50 15.18 17.90 -2.03
C ASP A 50 15.26 18.92 -3.18
N THR A 51 14.63 18.63 -4.33
CA THR A 51 14.56 19.58 -5.46
C THR A 51 13.75 20.84 -5.10
N LYS A 52 12.68 20.73 -4.30
CA LYS A 52 11.89 21.90 -3.83
C LYS A 52 12.64 22.78 -2.83
N LYS A 53 13.44 22.21 -1.93
CA LYS A 53 14.24 23.02 -0.99
C LYS A 53 15.29 23.88 -1.69
N VAL A 54 15.91 23.42 -2.78
CA VAL A 54 16.90 24.22 -3.52
C VAL A 54 16.29 25.38 -4.32
N VAL A 55 15.02 25.26 -4.77
CA VAL A 55 14.36 26.35 -5.51
C VAL A 55 13.79 27.45 -4.60
N ASP A 56 13.42 27.13 -3.35
CA ASP A 56 12.98 28.16 -2.38
C ASP A 56 14.17 28.97 -1.82
N VAL A 57 15.33 28.35 -1.56
CA VAL A 57 16.53 29.07 -1.08
C VAL A 57 17.06 30.07 -2.11
N LYS A 58 16.89 29.81 -3.42
CA LYS A 58 17.37 30.70 -4.48
C LYS A 58 16.48 31.93 -4.73
N LYS A 59 15.29 32.00 -4.11
CA LYS A 59 14.33 33.09 -4.34
C LYS A 59 14.43 34.22 -3.31
N GLU A 60 15.09 34.02 -2.17
CA GLU A 60 15.31 35.07 -1.16
C GLU A 60 16.59 35.89 -1.34
N GLU A 61 17.50 35.50 -2.26
CA GLU A 61 18.73 36.26 -2.55
C GLU A 61 18.64 37.21 -3.76
N LYS A 62 17.44 37.43 -4.33
CA LYS A 62 17.26 38.37 -5.46
C LYS A 62 16.20 39.44 -5.21
#